data_AF-A0A7C3ZG31-F1
#
_entry.id   AF-A0A7C3ZG31-F1
#
_cell.length_a   1.000
_cell.length_b   1.000
_cell.length_c   1.000
_cell.angle_alpha   90.00
_cell.angle_beta   90.00
_cell.angle_gamma   90.00
#
_symmetry.space_group_name_H-M   'P 1'
#
loop_
_entity.id
_entity.type
_entity.pdbx_description
1 polymer ?
#
loop_
_entity_poly.entity_id
_entity_poly.type
_entity_poly.pdbx_seq_one_letter_code
_entity_poly.pdbx_strand_id
1 'polypeptide(L)'
;MKRAEPGTRGGGRFYRVVLRPSSRYEQFRVQDVGRTGHSERLAGRKKSGEWETQAWLISKEDAHVENDVLVPDTAKARDILNRLGKVARRKEGDVFEAAPRGKGTTTKAHKRKMERKRSAMRN
;
A
#
# COMPACT_ATOMS: atom_id res chain seq x y z
N MET A 1 -6.89 23.75 19.78
CA MET A 1 -5.75 23.16 19.05
C MET A 1 -6.27 22.16 18.01
N LYS A 2 -5.91 22.29 16.73
CA LYS A 2 -6.25 21.29 15.70
C LYS A 2 -5.28 20.10 15.81
N ARG A 3 -5.81 18.88 15.91
CA ARG A 3 -5.01 17.64 15.92
C ARG A 3 -4.33 17.47 14.56
N ALA A 4 -3.01 17.30 14.55
CA ALA A 4 -2.27 16.99 13.32
C ALA A 4 -2.66 15.59 12.81
N GLU A 5 -2.64 15.40 11.49
CA GLU A 5 -2.95 14.10 10.92
C GLU A 5 -1.89 13.06 11.34
N PRO A 6 -2.30 11.81 11.65
CA PRO A 6 -1.35 10.76 12.03
C PRO A 6 -0.23 10.61 10.99
N GLY A 7 1.03 10.69 11.45
CA GLY A 7 2.23 10.57 10.61
C GLY A 7 2.84 11.90 10.13
N THR A 8 2.11 13.02 10.18
CA THR A 8 2.62 14.32 9.66
C THR A 8 3.72 14.96 10.52
N ARG A 9 3.74 14.69 11.82
CA ARG A 9 4.71 15.29 12.76
C ARG A 9 5.99 14.47 12.99
N GLY A 10 6.15 13.30 12.38
CA GLY A 10 7.37 12.51 12.56
C GLY A 10 7.50 11.74 13.89
N GLY A 11 6.53 11.88 14.81
CA GLY A 11 6.60 11.29 16.15
C GLY A 11 6.02 9.87 16.27
N GLY A 12 5.59 9.27 15.16
CA GLY A 12 5.01 7.92 15.17
C GLY A 12 6.08 6.83 15.21
N ARG A 13 5.71 5.61 15.63
CA ARG A 13 6.57 4.42 15.58
C ARG A 13 6.69 3.79 14.18
N PHE A 14 5.88 4.25 13.23
CA PHE A 14 5.77 3.67 11.90
C PHE A 14 5.93 4.72 10.81
N TYR A 15 6.60 4.34 9.72
CA TYR A 15 6.45 4.98 8.43
C TYR A 15 5.19 4.47 7.73
N ARG A 16 4.39 5.37 7.17
CA ARG A 16 3.18 5.05 6.44
C ARG A 16 3.42 5.16 4.93
N VAL A 17 3.47 4.02 4.24
CA VAL A 17 3.62 3.96 2.79
C VAL A 17 2.25 3.84 2.12
N VAL A 18 1.73 4.96 1.62
CA VAL A 18 0.43 5.05 0.94
C VAL A 18 0.56 4.57 -0.50
N LEU A 19 -0.30 3.62 -0.88
CA LEU A 19 -0.38 3.08 -2.25
C LEU A 19 -1.52 3.70 -3.06
N ARG A 20 -2.60 4.09 -2.38
CA ARG A 20 -3.84 4.58 -2.98
C ARG A 20 -4.49 5.62 -2.07
N PRO A 21 -5.20 6.60 -2.63
CA PRO A 21 -5.89 7.62 -1.82
C PRO A 21 -6.98 6.97 -0.95
N SER A 22 -7.11 7.45 0.29
CA SER A 22 -8.08 6.96 1.27
C SER A 22 -9.53 7.16 0.81
N SER A 23 -9.81 8.21 0.03
CA SER A 23 -11.14 8.55 -0.50
C SER A 23 -11.79 7.48 -1.38
N ARG A 24 -11.03 6.43 -1.77
CA ARG A 24 -11.55 5.28 -2.51
C ARG A 24 -12.24 4.22 -1.64
N TYR A 25 -12.15 4.36 -0.32
CA TYR A 25 -12.53 3.32 0.64
C TYR A 25 -13.53 3.85 1.67
N GLU A 26 -14.44 2.98 2.08
CA GLU A 26 -15.49 3.29 3.07
C GLU A 26 -15.14 2.74 4.46
N GLN A 27 -14.35 1.66 4.51
CA GLN A 27 -13.94 1.01 5.76
C GLN A 27 -12.47 0.63 5.69
N PHE A 28 -11.81 0.65 6.85
CA PHE A 28 -10.41 0.29 6.98
C PHE A 28 -10.21 -0.83 8.00
N ARG A 29 -9.24 -1.70 7.76
CA ARG A 29 -8.79 -2.73 8.70
C ARG A 29 -7.27 -2.78 8.72
N VAL A 30 -6.71 -2.89 9.91
CA VAL A 30 -5.29 -3.14 10.14
C VAL A 30 -5.08 -4.64 10.32
N GLN A 31 -4.03 -5.18 9.70
CA GLN A 31 -3.64 -6.59 9.82
C GLN A 31 -2.13 -6.66 10.02
N ASP A 32 -1.66 -7.29 11.09
CA ASP A 32 -0.25 -7.65 11.22
C ASP A 32 0.15 -8.64 10.13
N VAL A 33 1.27 -8.40 9.44
CA VAL A 33 1.75 -9.25 8.32
C VAL A 33 3.18 -9.76 8.54
N GLY A 34 3.66 -9.69 9.77
CA GLY A 34 5.00 -10.11 10.18
C GLY A 34 5.03 -10.43 11.67
N ARG A 35 6.11 -10.03 12.33
CA ARG A 35 6.17 -10.04 13.80
C ARG A 35 5.29 -8.91 14.33
N THR A 36 4.57 -9.17 15.42
CA THR A 36 3.72 -8.18 16.09
C THR A 36 4.48 -6.87 16.33
N GLY A 37 3.93 -5.76 15.87
CA GLY A 37 4.50 -4.41 16.08
C GLY A 37 5.56 -3.96 15.07
N HIS A 38 5.90 -4.79 14.08
CA HIS A 38 6.94 -4.48 13.09
C HIS A 38 6.38 -4.01 11.74
N SER A 39 5.41 -4.73 11.18
CA SER A 39 4.84 -4.40 9.88
C SER A 39 3.37 -4.76 9.82
N GLU A 40 2.56 -3.76 9.47
CA GLU A 40 1.11 -3.88 9.39
C GLU A 40 0.61 -3.47 8.00
N ARG A 41 -0.47 -4.12 7.58
CA ARG A 41 -1.20 -3.82 6.36
C ARG A 41 -2.46 -3.04 6.69
N LEU A 42 -2.59 -1.84 6.12
CA LEU A 42 -3.83 -1.10 6.13
C LEU A 42 -4.64 -1.43 4.88
N ALA A 43 -5.66 -2.27 5.04
CA ALA A 43 -6.60 -2.63 3.99
C ALA A 43 -7.79 -1.67 3.98
N GLY A 44 -8.22 -1.25 2.79
CA GLY A 44 -9.41 -0.45 2.56
C GLY A 44 -10.47 -1.25 1.80
N ARG A 45 -11.73 -1.18 2.24
CA ARG A 45 -12.89 -1.74 1.55
C ARG A 45 -13.47 -0.71 0.60
N LYS A 46 -13.54 -1.03 -0.69
CA LYS A 46 -14.19 -0.19 -1.71
C LYS A 46 -15.71 -0.25 -1.54
N LYS A 47 -16.42 0.74 -2.10
CA LYS A 47 -17.88 0.74 -2.20
C LYS A 47 -18.45 -0.53 -2.88
N SER A 48 -17.69 -1.15 -3.78
CA SER A 48 -18.06 -2.44 -4.40
C SER A 48 -17.98 -3.64 -3.44
N GLY A 49 -17.46 -3.46 -2.23
CA GLY A 49 -17.27 -4.52 -1.23
C GLY A 49 -15.90 -5.20 -1.26
N GLU A 50 -15.10 -4.98 -2.31
CA GLU A 50 -13.76 -5.58 -2.46
C GLU A 50 -12.72 -4.89 -1.56
N TRP A 51 -11.82 -5.68 -0.98
CA TRP A 51 -10.72 -5.20 -0.14
C TRP A 51 -9.42 -5.06 -0.94
N GLU A 52 -8.74 -3.93 -0.78
CA GLU A 52 -7.42 -3.69 -1.35
C GLU A 52 -6.45 -3.15 -0.30
N THR A 53 -5.14 -3.27 -0.54
CA THR A 53 -4.15 -2.57 0.28
C THR A 53 -4.19 -1.08 -0.01
N GLN A 54 -4.47 -0.27 1.01
CA GLN A 54 -4.41 1.19 0.94
C GLN A 54 -3.02 1.70 1.30
N ALA A 55 -2.43 1.16 2.37
CA ALA A 55 -1.09 1.50 2.82
C ALA A 55 -0.39 0.34 3.54
N TRP A 56 0.93 0.43 3.65
CA TRP A 56 1.74 -0.36 4.57
C TRP A 56 2.22 0.52 5.72
N LEU A 57 2.24 -0.02 6.94
CA LEU A 57 2.87 0.59 8.10
C LEU A 57 4.12 -0.22 8.40
N ILE A 58 5.28 0.41 8.35
CA ILE A 58 6.60 -0.22 8.56
C ILE A 58 7.23 0.43 9.77
N SER A 59 7.64 -0.35 10.77
CA SER A 59 8.26 0.18 11.99
C SER A 59 9.53 0.95 11.63
N LYS A 60 9.80 2.00 12.39
CA LYS A 60 11.07 2.75 12.29
C LYS A 60 12.29 1.92 12.71
N GLU A 61 12.07 0.79 13.37
CA GLU A 61 13.12 -0.19 13.67
C GLU A 61 13.46 -1.10 12.49
N ASP A 62 12.57 -1.18 11.49
CA ASP A 62 12.70 -2.07 10.33
C ASP A 62 13.12 -1.35 9.03
N ALA A 63 13.19 -0.02 9.08
CA ALA A 63 13.54 0.82 7.94
C ALA A 63 14.06 2.17 8.42
N HIS A 64 14.83 2.84 7.56
CA HIS A 64 15.25 4.23 7.76
C HIS A 64 15.01 5.03 6.48
N VAL A 65 15.23 6.34 6.55
CA VAL A 65 15.06 7.23 5.40
C VAL A 65 16.41 7.73 4.95
N GLU A 66 16.71 7.53 3.68
CA GLU A 66 17.92 8.01 3.03
C GLU A 66 17.52 8.77 1.77
N ASN A 67 17.98 10.01 1.59
CA ASN A 67 17.68 10.82 0.40
C ASN A 67 16.17 10.88 0.04
N ASP A 68 15.31 11.07 1.06
CA ASP A 68 13.84 11.06 0.97
C ASP A 68 13.22 9.77 0.41
N VAL A 69 13.97 8.67 0.47
CA VAL A 69 13.54 7.33 0.11
C VAL A 69 13.53 6.45 1.34
N LEU A 70 12.47 5.67 1.50
CA LEU A 70 12.39 4.67 2.56
C LEU A 70 13.23 3.44 2.19
N VAL A 71 14.25 3.14 3.00
CA VAL A 71 15.19 2.04 2.82
C VAL A 71 14.91 0.94 3.85
N PRO A 72 14.75 -0.33 3.44
CA PRO A 72 14.44 -1.42 4.36
C PRO A 72 15.69 -2.00 5.04
N ASP A 73 15.65 -2.09 6.36
CA ASP A 73 16.72 -2.67 7.18
C ASP A 73 16.49 -4.17 7.43
N THR A 74 15.23 -4.60 7.52
CA THR A 74 14.89 -6.02 7.74
C THR A 74 14.38 -6.71 6.48
N ALA A 75 14.53 -8.03 6.43
CA ALA A 75 14.05 -8.85 5.31
C ALA A 75 12.55 -8.68 5.05
N LYS A 76 11.75 -8.54 6.11
CA LYS A 76 10.29 -8.33 5.98
C LYS A 76 9.96 -6.97 5.37
N ALA A 77 10.60 -5.90 5.83
CA ALA A 77 10.42 -4.57 5.22
C ALA A 77 10.87 -4.57 3.76
N ARG A 78 11.99 -5.26 3.47
CA ARG A 78 12.51 -5.41 2.10
C ARG A 78 11.51 -6.14 1.19
N ASP A 79 10.91 -7.23 1.65
CA ASP A 79 9.87 -7.95 0.91
C ASP A 79 8.65 -7.06 0.62
N ILE A 80 8.22 -6.26 1.59
CA ILE A 80 7.08 -5.35 1.43
C ILE A 80 7.41 -4.29 0.37
N LEU A 81 8.57 -3.63 0.49
CA LEU A 81 8.98 -2.57 -0.43
C LEU A 81 9.27 -3.10 -1.85
N ASN A 82 9.82 -4.31 -1.99
CA ASN A 82 10.06 -4.94 -3.29
C ASN A 82 8.75 -5.29 -4.04
N ARG A 83 7.65 -5.49 -3.31
CA ARG A 83 6.31 -5.69 -3.89
C ARG A 83 5.66 -4.40 -4.38
N LEU A 84 6.30 -3.25 -4.18
CA LEU A 84 5.85 -1.99 -4.73
C LEU A 84 6.32 -1.83 -6.18
N GLY A 85 5.52 -1.13 -6.96
CA GLY A 85 5.80 -0.83 -8.37
C GLY A 85 6.70 0.38 -8.55
N LYS A 86 6.85 1.19 -7.50
CA LYS A 86 7.76 2.34 -7.43
C LYS A 86 8.39 2.39 -6.05
N VAL A 87 9.58 2.98 -5.98
CA VAL A 87 10.28 3.32 -4.73
C VAL A 87 9.37 4.22 -3.88
N ALA A 88 9.32 3.94 -2.57
CA ALA A 88 8.55 4.73 -1.61
C ALA A 88 9.27 6.05 -1.34
N ARG A 89 8.69 7.17 -1.82
CA ARG A 89 9.25 8.51 -1.66
C ARG A 89 8.52 9.28 -0.59
N ARG A 90 9.24 10.09 0.18
CA ARG A 90 8.66 10.91 1.24
C ARG A 90 7.67 11.90 0.63
N LYS A 91 6.49 11.99 1.23
CA LYS A 91 5.50 13.02 0.95
C LYS A 91 5.55 14.10 2.03
N GLU A 92 5.43 13.70 3.28
CA GLU A 92 5.38 14.60 4.44
C GLU A 92 5.62 13.81 5.74
N GLY A 93 6.47 14.31 6.64
CA GLY A 93 6.73 13.64 7.92
C GLY A 93 7.10 12.17 7.74
N ASP A 94 6.37 11.27 8.39
CA ASP A 94 6.50 9.80 8.29
C ASP A 94 5.66 9.19 7.15
N VAL A 95 5.06 10.00 6.28
CA VAL A 95 4.20 9.56 5.17
C VAL A 95 5.01 9.49 3.87
N PHE A 96 4.94 8.34 3.24
CA PHE A 96 5.57 8.02 1.97
C PHE A 96 4.50 7.64 0.95
N GLU A 97 4.76 7.92 -0.32
CA GLU A 97 3.92 7.48 -1.43
C GLU A 97 4.67 6.49 -2.31
N ALA A 98 3.97 5.44 -2.71
CA ALA A 98 4.44 4.47 -3.68
C ALA A 98 3.28 4.02 -4.58
N ALA A 99 3.62 3.36 -5.69
CA ALA A 99 2.63 2.67 -6.50
C ALA A 99 2.64 1.17 -6.15
N PRO A 100 1.49 0.47 -6.15
CA PRO A 100 1.50 -0.99 -6.07
C PRO A 100 2.13 -1.59 -7.34
N ARG A 101 2.88 -2.69 -7.23
CA ARG A 101 3.33 -3.46 -8.39
C ARG A 101 2.08 -4.10 -9.00
N GLY A 102 1.88 -4.01 -10.32
CA GLY A 102 0.69 -4.58 -10.98
C GLY A 102 0.45 -6.04 -10.56
N LYS A 103 -0.77 -6.52 -10.32
CA LYS A 103 -2.05 -6.20 -10.97
C LYS A 103 -3.09 -5.63 -10.01
N GLY A 104 -3.36 -4.32 -10.11
CA GLY A 104 -4.59 -3.74 -9.60
C GLY A 104 -5.64 -3.72 -10.71
N THR A 105 -6.74 -4.46 -10.52
CA THR A 105 -7.93 -4.54 -11.39
C THR A 105 -7.75 -5.25 -12.73
N THR A 106 -8.69 -6.13 -13.04
CA THR A 106 -9.18 -6.41 -14.40
C THR A 106 -9.43 -5.07 -15.10
N THR A 107 -8.40 -4.51 -15.72
CA THR A 107 -8.58 -3.46 -16.70
C THR A 107 -9.59 -3.97 -17.73
N LYS A 108 -10.42 -3.10 -18.31
CA LYS A 108 -11.34 -3.46 -19.41
C LYS A 108 -10.65 -4.33 -20.49
N ALA A 109 -9.33 -4.24 -20.63
CA ALA A 109 -8.48 -5.12 -21.43
C ALA A 109 -8.55 -6.62 -21.03
N HIS A 110 -8.52 -6.99 -19.75
CA HIS A 110 -8.67 -8.39 -19.33
C HIS A 110 -10.09 -8.91 -19.54
N LYS A 111 -11.12 -8.08 -19.25
CA LYS A 111 -12.52 -8.45 -19.54
C LYS A 111 -12.73 -8.66 -21.04
N ARG A 112 -12.29 -7.73 -21.89
CA ARG A 112 -12.33 -7.85 -23.36
C ARG A 112 -11.53 -9.04 -23.89
N LYS A 113 -10.39 -9.37 -23.28
CA LYS A 113 -9.57 -10.54 -23.66
C LYS A 113 -10.28 -11.85 -23.32
N MET A 114 -10.96 -11.94 -22.18
CA MET A 114 -11.74 -13.12 -21.79
C MET A 114 -13.03 -13.25 -22.60
N GLU A 115 -13.68 -12.14 -22.94
CA GLU A 115 -14.90 -12.09 -23.75
C GLU A 115 -14.63 -12.50 -25.20
N ARG A 116 -13.55 -11.99 -25.82
CA ARG A 116 -13.06 -12.47 -27.13
C ARG A 116 -12.73 -13.96 -27.12
N LYS A 117 -12.10 -14.45 -26.05
CA LYS A 117 -11.74 -15.88 -25.94
C LYS A 117 -12.96 -16.78 -25.79
N ARG A 118 -14.01 -16.32 -25.09
CA ARG A 118 -15.31 -17.02 -24.99
C ARG A 118 -16.07 -17.02 -26.31
N SER A 119 -16.07 -15.92 -27.05
CA SER A 119 -16.72 -15.86 -28.37
C SER A 119 -16.03 -16.75 -29.41
N ALA A 120 -14.70 -16.91 -29.34
CA ALA A 120 -13.94 -17.77 -30.24
C ALA A 120 -14.09 -19.27 -29.95
N MET A 121 -14.55 -19.66 -28.76
CA MET A 121 -14.81 -21.06 -28.38
C MET A 121 -16.26 -21.50 -28.62
N ARG A 122 -17.11 -20.59 -29.14
CA ARG A 122 -18.53 -20.85 -29.39
C ARG A 122 -18.84 -21.04 -30.88
N ASN A 123 -17.81 -21.32 -31.68
CA ASN A 123 -17.88 -21.63 -33.11
C ASN A 123 -17.27 -23.01 -33.34
#